data_AF-A0A927SUV4-F1
#
_entry.id   AF-A0A927SUV4-F1
#
_cell.length_a   1.000
_cell.length_b   1.000
_cell.length_c   1.000
_cell.angle_alpha   90.00
_cell.angle_beta   90.00
_cell.angle_gamma   90.00
#
_symmetry.space_group_name_H-M   'P 1'
#
loop_
_entity.id
_entity.type
_entity.pdbx_description
1 polymer ?
#
loop_
_entity_poly.entity_id
_entity_poly.type
_entity_poly.pdbx_seq_one_letter_code
_entity_poly.pdbx_strand_id
1 'polypeptide(L)'
;LVKEDIYTSIHIEEFESEARDTKLGPEEITRDIPNIGDDAVKDLDEDGIIRIGAEVRAGDILVGKVTPKGETDLTAEERLLRAIFGEKAREVRDTSLRVPHGEGGIVVDVKVFTRENKDELSPGVNMMVRVYIAQKRKISVGDKMAGRHGNKGVVSRILREEDMPFMPDGTPLQIVLNPLGVPSRMNIGQVLEVHLGMAAKTLGWHVATPVFDGATMDDIAKCLEMAGKDPSGKTILYDGRTGEPFENPVTVGYMYFLKLHHLVDDKMHARSVGPYSLVTQQPLGGKAQFGGQRFGEMEVWALEAYGAANTLQEILTVKSDDIVGRVKAYEAIVKGTNIPAPGVPESFKVLIKELQSLALDIRVLDANKEEIIIRELDDEDFEMDITSGSRQEEKAEEEETMDVAIADQEAAADVDMDVDFSMDMDELDAFDMDLGDDLGSMDLDSSDPMDEE
;
A
#
# COMPACT_ATOMS: atom_id res chain seq x y z
N LEU A 1 15.61 12.47 -20.49
CA LEU A 1 15.13 11.19 -19.89
C LEU A 1 13.60 11.11 -19.82
N VAL A 2 12.91 11.92 -19.02
CA VAL A 2 11.44 11.86 -18.89
C VAL A 2 10.71 12.36 -20.15
N LYS A 3 11.18 13.47 -20.72
CA LYS A 3 10.58 14.11 -21.93
C LYS A 3 10.56 13.19 -23.15
N GLU A 4 11.59 12.37 -23.30
CA GLU A 4 11.79 11.48 -24.45
C GLU A 4 11.34 10.05 -24.16
N ASP A 5 10.64 9.82 -23.05
CA ASP A 5 10.12 8.52 -22.64
C ASP A 5 11.18 7.38 -22.54
N ILE A 6 12.47 7.71 -22.34
CA ILE A 6 13.59 6.74 -22.37
C ILE A 6 13.41 5.57 -21.37
N TYR A 7 12.94 5.86 -20.16
CA TYR A 7 12.70 4.88 -19.10
C TYR A 7 11.21 4.71 -18.79
N THR A 8 10.40 4.62 -19.85
CA THR A 8 8.96 4.42 -19.72
C THR A 8 8.61 2.96 -19.97
N SER A 9 7.86 2.38 -19.04
CA SER A 9 7.35 1.01 -19.12
C SER A 9 5.83 1.01 -19.22
N ILE A 10 5.27 -0.02 -19.83
CA ILE A 10 3.83 -0.30 -19.83
C ILE A 10 3.61 -1.45 -18.86
N HIS A 11 2.71 -1.26 -17.91
CA HIS A 11 2.28 -2.26 -16.94
C HIS A 11 0.83 -2.59 -17.26
N ILE A 12 0.47 -3.87 -17.23
CA ILE A 12 -0.89 -4.33 -17.47
C ILE A 12 -1.26 -5.18 -16.27
N GLU A 13 -2.27 -4.75 -15.54
CA GLU A 13 -2.82 -5.47 -14.40
C GLU A 13 -4.15 -6.13 -14.80
N GLU A 14 -4.38 -7.32 -14.27
CA GLU A 14 -5.59 -8.12 -14.47
C GLU A 14 -6.43 -8.05 -13.22
N PHE A 15 -7.69 -7.61 -13.36
CA PHE A 15 -8.68 -7.64 -12.30
C PHE A 15 -9.79 -8.60 -12.66
N GLU A 16 -10.23 -9.40 -11.70
CA GLU A 16 -11.32 -10.36 -11.91
C GLU A 16 -12.44 -10.17 -10.92
N SER A 17 -13.67 -10.37 -11.40
CA SER A 17 -14.88 -10.41 -10.59
C SER A 17 -15.72 -11.60 -11.01
N GLU A 18 -16.18 -12.36 -10.03
CA GLU A 18 -17.07 -13.51 -10.23
C GLU A 18 -18.44 -13.22 -9.62
N ALA A 19 -19.48 -13.62 -10.34
CA ALA A 19 -20.85 -13.67 -9.86
C ALA A 19 -21.21 -15.10 -9.46
N ARG A 20 -21.51 -15.29 -8.17
CA ARG A 20 -21.75 -16.60 -7.57
C ARG A 20 -23.22 -16.82 -7.19
N ASP A 21 -23.62 -18.08 -7.17
CA ASP A 21 -24.90 -18.49 -6.57
C ASP A 21 -24.78 -18.52 -5.05
N THR A 22 -25.44 -17.59 -4.36
CA THR A 22 -25.52 -17.61 -2.89
C THR A 22 -26.80 -18.32 -2.43
N LYS A 23 -26.88 -18.61 -1.13
CA LYS A 23 -28.10 -19.19 -0.52
C LYS A 23 -29.31 -18.25 -0.58
N LEU A 24 -29.06 -16.93 -0.58
CA LEU A 24 -30.09 -15.89 -0.57
C LEU A 24 -30.56 -15.53 -1.99
N GLY A 25 -29.74 -15.85 -3.01
CA GLY A 25 -30.02 -15.66 -4.42
C GLY A 25 -28.74 -15.58 -5.25
N PRO A 26 -28.84 -15.58 -6.58
CA PRO A 26 -27.68 -15.37 -7.43
C PRO A 26 -27.16 -13.93 -7.29
N GLU A 27 -25.83 -13.77 -7.26
CA GLU A 27 -25.21 -12.46 -7.51
C GLU A 27 -25.42 -12.07 -8.98
N GLU A 28 -25.73 -10.80 -9.22
CA GLU A 28 -25.99 -10.27 -10.55
C GLU A 28 -24.93 -9.24 -10.91
N ILE A 29 -24.34 -9.36 -12.11
CA ILE A 29 -23.55 -8.29 -12.71
C ILE A 29 -24.53 -7.36 -13.42
N THR A 30 -24.57 -6.10 -13.00
CA THR A 30 -25.55 -5.14 -13.51
C THR A 30 -25.06 -3.70 -13.36
N ARG A 31 -25.54 -2.84 -14.26
CA ARG A 31 -25.35 -1.39 -14.20
C ARG A 31 -26.15 -0.74 -13.06
N ASP A 32 -27.24 -1.37 -12.63
CA ASP A 32 -28.15 -0.85 -11.61
C ASP A 32 -27.62 -1.14 -10.19
N ILE A 33 -26.72 -0.28 -9.72
CA ILE A 33 -26.06 -0.42 -8.42
C ILE A 33 -26.72 0.52 -7.39
N PRO A 34 -27.15 0.04 -6.22
CA PRO A 34 -27.83 0.86 -5.22
C PRO A 34 -26.92 1.96 -4.67
N ASN A 35 -27.50 3.13 -4.38
CA ASN A 35 -26.82 4.27 -3.73
C ASN A 35 -25.62 4.86 -4.49
N ILE A 36 -25.51 4.59 -5.79
CA ILE A 36 -24.44 5.14 -6.65
C ILE A 36 -25.01 6.19 -7.60
N GLY A 37 -24.35 7.35 -7.67
CA GLY A 37 -24.72 8.42 -8.60
C GLY A 37 -24.38 8.11 -10.07
N ASP A 38 -25.14 8.69 -11.00
CA ASP A 38 -24.99 8.47 -12.45
C ASP A 38 -23.56 8.74 -12.97
N ASP A 39 -22.83 9.66 -12.33
CA ASP A 39 -21.45 10.01 -12.71
C ASP A 39 -20.46 8.85 -12.52
N ALA A 40 -20.67 7.99 -11.54
CA ALA A 40 -19.81 6.83 -11.27
C ALA A 40 -20.11 5.66 -12.22
N VAL A 41 -21.31 5.63 -12.80
CA VAL A 41 -21.81 4.58 -13.71
C VAL A 41 -21.69 5.01 -15.19
N LYS A 42 -21.13 6.20 -15.46
CA LYS A 42 -21.06 6.77 -16.82
C LYS A 42 -20.26 5.92 -17.81
N ASP A 43 -19.21 5.25 -17.33
CA ASP A 43 -18.28 4.47 -18.16
C ASP A 43 -18.66 2.97 -18.21
N LEU A 44 -19.68 2.55 -17.44
CA LEU A 44 -20.24 1.21 -17.48
C LEU A 44 -21.22 1.08 -18.67
N ASP A 45 -21.19 -0.08 -19.31
CA ASP A 45 -22.14 -0.47 -20.35
C ASP A 45 -23.50 -0.91 -19.78
N GLU A 46 -24.40 -1.40 -20.64
CA GLU A 46 -25.74 -1.85 -20.24
C GLU A 46 -25.71 -3.06 -19.30
N ASP A 47 -24.66 -3.88 -19.38
CA ASP A 47 -24.47 -5.08 -18.55
C ASP A 47 -23.77 -4.76 -17.22
N GLY A 48 -23.31 -3.52 -17.02
CA GLY A 48 -22.59 -3.10 -15.81
C GLY A 48 -21.08 -3.32 -15.87
N ILE A 49 -20.52 -3.46 -17.07
CA ILE A 49 -19.10 -3.71 -17.28
C ILE A 49 -18.43 -2.45 -17.85
N ILE A 50 -17.22 -2.14 -17.40
CA ILE A 50 -16.47 -0.97 -17.87
C ILE A 50 -16.15 -1.07 -19.38
N ARG A 51 -16.37 0.03 -20.11
CA ARG A 51 -16.06 0.08 -21.54
C ARG A 51 -14.55 0.10 -21.82
N ILE A 52 -14.15 -0.57 -22.90
CA ILE A 52 -12.76 -0.52 -23.39
C ILE A 52 -12.40 0.90 -23.83
N GLY A 53 -11.23 1.37 -23.42
CA GLY A 53 -10.73 2.72 -23.68
C GLY A 53 -11.13 3.76 -22.65
N ALA A 54 -11.90 3.40 -21.61
CA ALA A 54 -12.14 4.27 -20.47
C ALA A 54 -10.85 4.52 -19.68
N GLU A 55 -10.63 5.77 -19.27
CA GLU A 55 -9.58 6.13 -18.32
C GLU A 55 -10.16 6.02 -16.90
N VAL A 56 -9.59 5.12 -16.09
CA VAL A 56 -10.08 4.79 -14.76
C VAL A 56 -9.06 5.18 -13.70
N ARG A 57 -9.58 5.60 -12.54
CA ARG A 57 -8.82 5.99 -11.34
C ARG A 57 -9.26 5.13 -10.16
N ALA A 58 -8.44 5.14 -9.10
CA ALA A 58 -8.77 4.48 -7.85
C ALA A 58 -10.19 4.82 -7.36
N GLY A 59 -10.98 3.80 -7.06
CA GLY A 59 -12.39 3.92 -6.63
C GLY A 59 -13.43 3.82 -7.75
N ASP A 60 -13.03 3.99 -9.02
CA ASP A 60 -13.94 3.82 -10.16
C ASP A 60 -14.38 2.35 -10.27
N ILE A 61 -15.61 2.13 -10.74
CA ILE A 61 -16.23 0.80 -10.85
C ILE A 61 -15.77 0.15 -12.15
N LEU A 62 -15.20 -1.05 -12.05
CA LEU A 62 -14.81 -1.87 -13.19
C LEU A 62 -15.92 -2.83 -13.60
N VAL A 63 -16.57 -3.45 -12.61
CA VAL A 63 -17.67 -4.39 -12.80
C VAL A 63 -18.70 -4.14 -11.71
N GLY A 64 -19.88 -3.69 -12.11
CA GLY A 64 -21.04 -3.52 -11.25
C GLY A 64 -21.55 -4.88 -10.81
N LYS A 65 -21.45 -5.20 -9.51
CA LYS A 65 -21.91 -6.46 -8.94
C LYS A 65 -22.81 -6.19 -7.75
N VAL A 66 -23.96 -6.87 -7.72
CA VAL A 66 -24.90 -6.77 -6.62
C VAL A 66 -25.17 -8.14 -6.00
N THR A 67 -25.14 -8.19 -4.67
CA THR A 67 -25.39 -9.41 -3.88
C THR A 67 -26.69 -9.25 -3.08
N PRO A 68 -27.65 -10.18 -3.14
CA PRO A 68 -28.89 -10.09 -2.38
C PRO A 68 -28.62 -10.09 -0.86
N LYS A 69 -29.24 -9.15 -0.13
CA LYS A 69 -29.19 -9.06 1.34
C LYS A 69 -30.35 -9.83 1.97
N GLY A 70 -30.11 -10.50 3.10
CA GLY A 70 -31.17 -11.08 3.92
C GLY A 70 -31.93 -10.01 4.70
N GLU A 71 -33.23 -10.21 4.92
CA GLU A 71 -34.06 -9.29 5.74
C GLU A 71 -33.64 -9.29 7.23
N THR A 72 -32.99 -10.36 7.69
CA THR A 72 -32.49 -10.50 9.06
C THR A 72 -31.26 -9.65 9.37
N ASP A 73 -30.49 -9.28 8.35
CA ASP A 73 -29.12 -8.77 8.51
C ASP A 73 -29.05 -7.24 8.63
N LEU A 74 -30.19 -6.55 8.55
CA LEU A 74 -30.25 -5.09 8.71
C LEU A 74 -30.09 -4.69 10.17
N THR A 75 -29.18 -3.76 10.44
CA THR A 75 -29.00 -3.15 11.76
C THR A 75 -30.23 -2.33 12.18
N ALA A 76 -30.38 -2.04 13.48
CA ALA A 76 -31.52 -1.28 13.98
C ALA A 76 -31.57 0.13 13.35
N GLU A 77 -30.41 0.74 13.13
CA GLU A 77 -30.23 2.03 12.48
C GLU A 77 -30.62 1.98 11.01
N GLU A 78 -30.15 0.97 10.26
CA GLU A 78 -30.52 0.81 8.85
C GLU A 78 -32.02 0.56 8.68
N ARG A 79 -32.63 -0.24 9.58
CA ARG A 79 -34.09 -0.45 9.60
C ARG A 79 -34.84 0.85 9.83
N LEU A 80 -34.35 1.70 10.73
CA LEU A 80 -34.94 3.01 11.00
C LEU A 80 -34.78 3.94 9.79
N LEU A 81 -33.60 4.01 9.18
CA LEU A 81 -33.34 4.79 7.97
C LEU A 81 -34.27 4.37 6.83
N ARG A 82 -34.42 3.06 6.59
CA ARG A 82 -35.35 2.51 5.60
C ARG A 82 -36.80 2.91 5.89
N ALA A 83 -37.21 2.91 7.16
CA ALA A 83 -38.56 3.32 7.57
C ALA A 83 -38.82 4.83 7.39
N ILE A 84 -37.80 5.67 7.60
CA ILE A 84 -37.89 7.14 7.47
C ILE A 84 -37.88 7.57 6.01
N PHE A 85 -36.91 7.11 5.23
CA PHE A 85 -36.71 7.56 3.86
C PHE A 85 -37.60 6.81 2.86
N GLY A 86 -38.19 5.69 3.27
CA GLY A 86 -39.18 4.97 2.45
C GLY A 86 -38.62 4.50 1.11
N GLU A 87 -37.29 4.46 0.96
CA GLU A 87 -36.66 3.97 -0.24
C GLU A 87 -37.08 2.52 -0.41
N LYS A 88 -37.73 2.25 -1.54
CA LYS A 88 -37.82 0.91 -2.11
C LYS A 88 -36.43 0.52 -2.65
N ALA A 89 -35.40 0.69 -1.82
CA ALA A 89 -34.07 0.23 -2.11
C ALA A 89 -34.19 -1.28 -2.37
N ARG A 90 -33.74 -1.68 -3.55
CA ARG A 90 -33.62 -3.07 -3.95
C ARG A 90 -32.83 -3.79 -2.84
N GLU A 91 -33.25 -4.98 -2.43
CA GLU A 91 -32.67 -5.73 -1.30
C GLU A 91 -31.31 -6.35 -1.67
N VAL A 92 -30.42 -5.51 -2.20
CA VAL A 92 -29.13 -5.90 -2.73
C VAL A 92 -28.07 -4.95 -2.19
N ARG A 93 -26.87 -5.48 -1.98
CA ARG A 93 -25.67 -4.76 -1.59
C ARG A 93 -24.80 -4.54 -2.82
N ASP A 94 -24.12 -3.40 -2.86
CA ASP A 94 -23.01 -3.20 -3.78
C ASP A 94 -21.79 -4.05 -3.36
N THR A 95 -21.41 -5.02 -4.20
CA THR A 95 -20.19 -5.83 -4.09
C THR A 95 -19.33 -5.70 -5.36
N SER A 96 -19.45 -4.54 -6.02
CA SER A 96 -18.79 -4.24 -7.29
C SER A 96 -17.27 -4.27 -7.18
N LEU A 97 -16.63 -4.72 -8.25
CA LEU A 97 -15.18 -4.62 -8.41
C LEU A 97 -14.81 -3.17 -8.71
N ARG A 98 -13.97 -2.59 -7.86
CA ARG A 98 -13.46 -1.21 -7.98
C ARG A 98 -11.94 -1.22 -8.22
N VAL A 99 -11.43 -0.18 -8.88
CA VAL A 99 -9.99 0.00 -9.03
C VAL A 99 -9.35 0.20 -7.65
N PRO A 100 -8.36 -0.61 -7.25
CA PRO A 100 -7.68 -0.44 -5.97
C PRO A 100 -6.95 0.91 -5.85
N HIS A 101 -6.66 1.31 -4.61
CA HIS A 101 -5.91 2.52 -4.36
C HIS A 101 -4.48 2.45 -4.92
N GLY A 102 -4.05 3.54 -5.55
CA GLY A 102 -2.74 3.65 -6.19
C GLY A 102 -2.68 3.10 -7.62
N GLU A 103 -3.76 2.45 -8.07
CA GLU A 103 -3.86 1.94 -9.44
C GLU A 103 -4.77 2.82 -10.30
N GLY A 104 -4.58 2.69 -11.61
CA GLY A 104 -5.29 3.47 -12.60
C GLY A 104 -4.63 3.37 -13.97
N GLY A 105 -5.36 3.74 -15.00
CA GLY A 105 -4.89 3.59 -16.36
C GLY A 105 -6.04 3.57 -17.35
N ILE A 106 -5.79 2.94 -18.50
CA ILE A 106 -6.78 2.81 -19.55
C ILE A 106 -7.17 1.34 -19.64
N VAL A 107 -8.47 1.07 -19.67
CA VAL A 107 -8.99 -0.27 -19.91
C VAL A 107 -8.63 -0.68 -21.34
N VAL A 108 -7.82 -1.72 -21.50
CA VAL A 108 -7.34 -2.18 -22.81
C VAL A 108 -8.14 -3.36 -23.35
N ASP A 109 -8.63 -4.22 -22.47
CA ASP A 109 -9.37 -5.41 -22.84
C ASP A 109 -10.30 -5.84 -21.71
N VAL A 110 -11.43 -6.44 -22.07
CA VAL A 110 -12.39 -7.02 -21.12
C VAL A 110 -12.84 -8.36 -21.64
N LYS A 111 -12.73 -9.40 -20.82
CA LYS A 111 -13.12 -10.77 -21.15
C LYS A 111 -14.24 -11.21 -20.23
N VAL A 112 -15.31 -11.67 -20.84
CA VAL A 112 -16.49 -12.18 -20.14
C VAL A 112 -16.59 -13.67 -20.41
N PHE A 113 -16.56 -14.45 -19.33
CA PHE A 113 -16.72 -15.90 -19.34
C PHE A 113 -18.09 -16.23 -18.75
N THR A 114 -18.88 -17.02 -19.46
CA THR A 114 -20.22 -17.42 -19.01
C THR A 114 -20.37 -18.93 -19.09
N ARG A 115 -21.13 -19.49 -18.14
CA ARG A 115 -21.43 -20.92 -18.15
C ARG A 115 -22.16 -21.36 -19.43
N GLU A 116 -22.96 -20.47 -20.01
CA GLU A 116 -23.70 -20.71 -21.26
C GLU A 116 -22.77 -20.88 -22.48
N ASN A 117 -21.64 -20.16 -22.50
CA ASN A 117 -20.63 -20.26 -23.56
C ASN A 117 -19.72 -21.49 -23.46
N LYS A 118 -19.99 -22.40 -22.51
CA LYS A 118 -19.21 -23.61 -22.22
C LYS A 118 -17.78 -23.35 -21.74
N ASP A 119 -17.58 -22.25 -21.04
CA ASP A 119 -16.32 -22.00 -20.34
C ASP A 119 -16.25 -22.86 -19.07
N GLU A 120 -15.05 -23.39 -18.75
CA GLU A 120 -14.81 -24.13 -17.51
C GLU A 120 -14.73 -23.15 -16.33
N LEU A 121 -15.89 -22.88 -15.71
CA LEU A 121 -16.02 -22.05 -14.51
C LEU A 121 -16.06 -22.90 -13.24
N SER A 122 -15.57 -22.34 -12.14
CA SER A 122 -15.66 -22.94 -10.81
C SER A 122 -17.11 -23.29 -10.45
N PRO A 123 -17.35 -24.36 -9.67
CA PRO A 123 -18.69 -24.70 -9.21
C PRO A 123 -19.36 -23.53 -8.48
N GLY A 124 -20.61 -23.20 -8.84
CA GLY A 124 -21.34 -22.08 -8.24
C GLY A 124 -21.04 -20.70 -8.84
N VAL A 125 -20.09 -20.58 -9.79
CA VAL A 125 -19.86 -19.34 -10.55
C VAL A 125 -20.72 -19.35 -11.82
N ASN A 126 -21.53 -18.31 -12.00
CA ASN A 126 -22.39 -18.14 -13.19
C ASN A 126 -21.67 -17.40 -14.31
N MET A 127 -20.96 -16.34 -13.94
CA MET A 127 -20.27 -15.42 -14.84
C MET A 127 -18.98 -14.93 -14.17
N MET A 128 -17.93 -14.80 -14.97
CA MET A 128 -16.65 -14.23 -14.56
C MET A 128 -16.26 -13.15 -15.55
N VAL A 129 -15.88 -11.98 -15.04
CA VAL A 129 -15.43 -10.84 -15.85
C VAL A 129 -14.00 -10.52 -15.48
N ARG A 130 -13.14 -10.45 -16.49
CA ARG A 130 -11.74 -10.03 -16.35
C ARG A 130 -11.51 -8.72 -17.07
N VAL A 131 -10.96 -7.75 -16.37
CA VAL A 131 -10.68 -6.41 -16.88
C VAL A 131 -9.17 -6.19 -16.87
N TYR A 132 -8.61 -5.85 -18.03
CA TYR A 132 -7.20 -5.52 -18.18
C TYR A 132 -7.01 -4.01 -18.21
N ILE A 133 -6.24 -3.49 -17.25
CA ILE A 133 -5.91 -2.06 -17.16
C ILE A 133 -4.46 -1.88 -17.52
N ALA A 134 -4.18 -1.07 -18.54
CA ALA A 134 -2.82 -0.70 -18.90
C ALA A 134 -2.45 0.68 -18.36
N GLN A 135 -1.29 0.75 -17.70
CA GLN A 135 -0.72 1.98 -17.18
C GLN A 135 0.64 2.24 -17.81
N LYS A 136 0.81 3.45 -18.36
CA LYS A 136 2.11 3.93 -18.83
C LYS A 136 2.88 4.57 -17.66
N ARG A 137 3.92 3.90 -17.18
CA ARG A 137 4.73 4.33 -16.04
C ARG A 137 6.04 4.95 -16.49
N LYS A 138 6.12 6.28 -16.41
CA LYS A 138 7.37 7.02 -16.63
C LYS A 138 8.34 6.80 -15.47
N ILE A 139 9.58 7.27 -15.60
CA ILE A 139 10.54 7.26 -14.50
C ILE A 139 10.21 8.37 -13.50
N SER A 140 10.10 8.00 -12.23
CA SER A 140 9.73 8.88 -11.14
C SER A 140 10.80 8.92 -10.05
N VAL A 141 10.75 9.95 -9.20
CA VAL A 141 11.57 10.00 -7.97
C VAL A 141 11.12 8.86 -7.07
N GLY A 142 12.07 8.08 -6.54
CA GLY A 142 11.78 6.86 -5.78
C GLY A 142 11.92 5.57 -6.58
N ASP A 143 11.94 5.63 -7.92
CA ASP A 143 12.18 4.45 -8.75
C ASP A 143 13.61 3.93 -8.59
N LYS A 144 13.74 2.60 -8.54
CA LYS A 144 15.03 1.94 -8.44
C LYS A 144 15.65 1.70 -9.81
N MET A 145 16.89 2.10 -9.95
CA MET A 145 17.70 1.93 -11.15
C MET A 145 18.98 1.16 -10.81
N ALA A 146 19.58 0.51 -11.80
CA ALA A 146 20.84 -0.21 -11.62
C ALA A 146 21.70 -0.26 -12.88
N GLY A 147 23.02 -0.19 -12.70
CA GLY A 147 23.96 -0.59 -13.74
C GLY A 147 24.21 -2.09 -13.72
N ARG A 148 24.88 -2.59 -14.77
CA ARG A 148 25.25 -4.00 -14.90
C ARG A 148 26.29 -4.47 -13.88
N HIS A 149 26.99 -3.53 -13.23
CA HIS A 149 28.05 -3.79 -12.27
C HIS A 149 27.59 -3.74 -10.80
N GLY A 150 26.29 -3.93 -10.56
CA GLY A 150 25.72 -3.99 -9.20
C GLY A 150 25.60 -2.64 -8.49
N ASN A 151 25.89 -1.53 -9.17
CA ASN A 151 25.62 -0.18 -8.70
C ASN A 151 24.11 0.10 -8.78
N LYS A 152 23.41 -0.17 -7.68
CA LYS A 152 21.97 0.06 -7.51
C LYS A 152 21.75 1.39 -6.79
N GLY A 153 20.73 2.12 -7.19
CA GLY A 153 20.35 3.39 -6.57
C GLY A 153 18.87 3.69 -6.79
N VAL A 154 18.36 4.63 -6.02
CA VAL A 154 17.02 5.19 -6.21
C VAL A 154 17.16 6.58 -6.83
N VAL A 155 16.28 6.94 -7.76
CA VAL A 155 16.22 8.29 -8.31
C VAL A 155 15.85 9.26 -7.18
N SER A 156 16.78 10.11 -6.77
CA SER A 156 16.56 11.08 -5.68
C SER A 156 15.92 12.37 -6.18
N ARG A 157 16.30 12.83 -7.37
CA ARG A 157 15.81 14.08 -7.96
C ARG A 157 15.86 14.03 -9.48
N ILE A 158 14.84 14.58 -10.11
CA ILE A 158 14.81 14.84 -11.55
C ILE A 158 15.05 16.34 -11.73
N LEU A 159 16.20 16.71 -12.28
CA LEU A 159 16.54 18.09 -12.58
C LEU A 159 16.04 18.47 -13.98
N ARG A 160 15.89 19.77 -14.21
CA ARG A 160 15.67 20.30 -15.54
C ARG A 160 16.97 20.20 -16.34
N GLU A 161 16.86 20.19 -17.66
CA GLU A 161 18.00 20.00 -18.55
C GLU A 161 19.02 21.14 -18.41
N GLU A 162 18.54 22.38 -18.23
CA GLU A 162 19.36 23.57 -18.05
C GLU A 162 20.17 23.58 -16.74
N ASP A 163 19.70 22.88 -15.70
CA ASP A 163 20.38 22.83 -14.40
C ASP A 163 21.43 21.70 -14.33
N MET A 164 21.45 20.80 -15.31
CA MET A 164 22.36 19.67 -15.32
C MET A 164 23.77 20.13 -15.69
N PRO A 165 24.83 19.53 -15.09
CA PRO A 165 26.18 19.72 -15.58
C PRO A 165 26.27 19.39 -17.07
N PHE A 166 27.02 20.19 -17.82
CA PHE A 166 27.14 20.03 -19.27
C PHE A 166 28.60 20.01 -19.74
N MET A 167 28.82 19.35 -20.87
CA MET A 167 30.13 19.22 -21.52
C MET A 167 30.49 20.51 -22.29
N PRO A 168 31.76 20.71 -22.68
CA PRO A 168 32.17 21.91 -23.43
C PRO A 168 31.45 22.11 -24.77
N ASP A 169 30.84 21.04 -25.32
CA ASP A 169 30.02 21.08 -26.53
C ASP A 169 28.56 21.50 -26.29
N GLY A 170 28.20 21.80 -25.03
CA GLY A 170 26.85 22.18 -24.61
C GLY A 170 25.94 21.00 -24.27
N THR A 171 26.39 19.76 -24.43
CA THR A 171 25.57 18.57 -24.16
C THR A 171 25.42 18.36 -22.63
N PRO A 172 24.20 18.37 -22.09
CA PRO A 172 23.97 18.11 -20.66
C PRO A 172 24.12 16.63 -20.33
N LEU A 173 24.55 16.33 -19.11
CA LEU A 173 24.56 14.97 -18.59
C LEU A 173 23.13 14.45 -18.39
N GLN A 174 22.94 13.14 -18.55
CA GLN A 174 21.64 12.49 -18.33
C GLN A 174 21.48 11.96 -16.90
N ILE A 175 22.56 11.40 -16.32
CA ILE A 175 22.58 10.79 -14.99
C ILE A 175 23.90 11.19 -14.31
N VAL A 176 23.83 11.57 -13.03
CA VAL A 176 25.01 11.86 -12.20
C VAL A 176 25.09 10.79 -11.11
N LEU A 177 26.19 10.02 -11.09
CA LEU A 177 26.44 8.96 -10.12
C LEU A 177 27.45 9.42 -9.06
N ASN A 178 27.23 9.06 -7.80
CA ASN A 178 28.14 9.39 -6.72
C ASN A 178 29.41 8.51 -6.78
N PRO A 179 30.62 9.09 -6.90
CA PRO A 179 31.86 8.33 -7.00
C PRO A 179 32.21 7.56 -5.72
N LEU A 180 31.73 7.98 -4.54
CA LEU A 180 32.07 7.35 -3.25
C LEU A 180 31.63 5.87 -3.17
N GLY A 181 30.64 5.48 -3.97
CA GLY A 181 30.11 4.12 -4.00
C GLY A 181 30.92 3.12 -4.82
N VAL A 182 31.98 3.56 -5.52
CA VAL A 182 32.80 2.71 -6.40
C VAL A 182 33.97 2.05 -5.64
N PRO A 183 34.81 2.81 -4.89
CA PRO A 183 35.98 2.21 -4.23
C PRO A 183 35.61 1.18 -3.16
N SER A 184 34.57 1.45 -2.37
CA SER A 184 34.12 0.58 -1.28
C SER A 184 33.53 -0.75 -1.76
N ARG A 185 32.99 -0.79 -2.99
CA ARG A 185 32.33 -1.97 -3.56
C ARG A 185 33.21 -2.74 -4.55
N MET A 186 34.42 -2.24 -4.84
CA MET A 186 35.38 -2.85 -5.78
C MET A 186 34.82 -3.16 -7.17
N ASN A 187 33.77 -2.46 -7.62
CA ASN A 187 33.13 -2.66 -8.91
C ASN A 187 33.64 -1.67 -9.97
N ILE A 188 34.97 -1.68 -10.19
CA ILE A 188 35.67 -0.77 -11.11
C ILE A 188 35.23 -0.93 -12.57
N GLY A 189 34.66 -2.08 -12.93
CA GLY A 189 34.15 -2.37 -14.27
C GLY A 189 33.18 -1.30 -14.78
N GLN A 190 32.40 -0.66 -13.90
CA GLN A 190 31.50 0.43 -14.29
C GLN A 190 32.26 1.67 -14.82
N VAL A 191 33.46 1.93 -14.32
CA VAL A 191 34.30 3.05 -14.77
C VAL A 191 34.93 2.70 -16.12
N LEU A 192 35.39 1.45 -16.28
CA LEU A 192 35.92 0.95 -17.54
C LEU A 192 34.85 0.98 -18.65
N GLU A 193 33.60 0.61 -18.31
CA GLU A 193 32.44 0.71 -19.20
C GLU A 193 32.21 2.16 -19.65
N VAL A 194 32.23 3.12 -18.73
CA VAL A 194 32.05 4.55 -19.03
C VAL A 194 33.11 5.06 -20.00
N HIS A 195 34.38 4.70 -19.77
CA HIS A 195 35.51 5.10 -20.63
C HIS A 195 35.37 4.53 -22.04
N LEU A 196 35.16 3.22 -22.15
CA LEU A 196 35.00 2.55 -23.44
C LEU A 196 33.73 3.05 -24.16
N GLY A 197 32.64 3.28 -23.41
CA GLY A 197 31.39 3.82 -23.93
C GLY A 197 31.55 5.23 -24.52
N MET A 198 32.38 6.08 -23.92
CA MET A 198 32.69 7.41 -24.48
C MET A 198 33.42 7.31 -25.82
N ALA A 199 34.44 6.45 -25.91
CA ALA A 199 35.15 6.21 -27.16
C ALA A 199 34.22 5.61 -28.23
N ALA A 200 33.45 4.59 -27.87
CA ALA A 200 32.51 3.91 -28.77
C ALA A 200 31.45 4.87 -29.32
N LYS A 201 30.86 5.73 -28.48
CA LYS A 201 29.87 6.72 -28.93
C LYS A 201 30.46 7.73 -29.91
N THR A 202 31.67 8.23 -29.62
CA THR A 202 32.33 9.25 -30.45
C THR A 202 32.74 8.69 -31.82
N LEU A 203 33.18 7.44 -31.87
CA LEU A 203 33.58 6.74 -33.09
C LEU A 203 32.41 6.09 -33.84
N GLY A 204 31.21 6.07 -33.25
CA GLY A 204 30.03 5.40 -33.81
C GLY A 204 30.12 3.87 -33.80
N TRP A 205 30.85 3.30 -32.83
CA TRP A 205 31.07 1.86 -32.73
C TRP A 205 30.07 1.18 -31.80
N HIS A 206 29.74 -0.06 -32.14
CA HIS A 206 29.18 -1.02 -31.20
C HIS A 206 30.27 -1.98 -30.78
N VAL A 207 30.54 -2.06 -29.47
CA VAL A 207 31.65 -2.82 -28.92
C VAL A 207 31.10 -3.99 -28.11
N ALA A 208 31.71 -5.16 -28.29
CA ALA A 208 31.49 -6.33 -27.45
C ALA A 208 32.81 -6.67 -26.75
N THR A 209 32.78 -6.74 -25.42
CA THR A 209 33.92 -7.20 -24.60
C THR A 209 33.53 -8.54 -23.97
N PRO A 210 34.12 -9.65 -24.41
CA PRO A 210 33.88 -10.96 -23.81
C PRO A 210 34.18 -10.97 -22.32
N VAL A 211 33.50 -11.86 -21.59
CA VAL A 211 33.78 -12.08 -20.17
C VAL A 211 35.15 -12.76 -20.05
N PHE A 212 36.03 -12.20 -19.20
CA PHE A 212 37.40 -12.66 -18.94
C PHE A 212 38.44 -12.52 -20.07
N ASP A 213 38.04 -12.28 -21.31
CA ASP A 213 38.93 -12.00 -22.46
C ASP A 213 38.51 -10.70 -23.18
N GLY A 214 38.30 -9.65 -22.38
CA GLY A 214 37.79 -8.36 -22.83
C GLY A 214 38.89 -7.33 -23.16
N ALA A 215 38.45 -6.12 -23.49
CA ALA A 215 39.36 -5.00 -23.74
C ALA A 215 40.25 -4.70 -22.51
N THR A 216 41.55 -4.49 -22.75
CA THR A 216 42.50 -4.10 -21.70
C THR A 216 42.45 -2.59 -21.45
N MET A 217 43.03 -2.12 -20.35
CA MET A 217 43.12 -0.67 -20.07
C MET A 217 43.88 0.09 -21.16
N ASP A 218 44.92 -0.53 -21.73
CA ASP A 218 45.71 0.07 -22.81
C ASP A 218 44.88 0.18 -24.10
N ASP A 219 44.01 -0.80 -24.38
CA ASP A 219 43.10 -0.74 -25.52
C ASP A 219 42.07 0.38 -25.34
N ILE A 220 41.52 0.53 -24.13
CA ILE A 220 40.56 1.60 -23.81
C ILE A 220 41.22 2.98 -23.97
N ALA A 221 42.44 3.15 -23.47
CA ALA A 221 43.19 4.40 -23.60
C ALA A 221 43.44 4.76 -25.07
N LYS A 222 43.89 3.79 -25.89
CA LYS A 222 44.05 3.98 -27.35
C LYS A 222 42.72 4.33 -28.03
N CYS A 223 41.62 3.69 -27.64
CA CYS A 223 40.29 4.02 -28.18
C CYS A 223 39.88 5.45 -27.85
N LEU A 224 40.18 5.94 -26.64
CA LEU A 224 39.92 7.33 -26.24
C LEU A 224 40.76 8.32 -27.03
N GLU A 225 42.05 8.02 -27.24
CA GLU A 225 42.94 8.84 -28.08
C GLU A 225 42.45 8.90 -29.53
N MET A 226 42.04 7.76 -30.11
CA MET A 226 41.43 7.71 -31.44
C MET A 226 40.15 8.54 -31.54
N ALA A 227 39.38 8.61 -30.45
CA ALA A 227 38.19 9.44 -30.33
C ALA A 227 38.49 10.94 -30.06
N GLY A 228 39.77 11.32 -29.96
CA GLY A 228 40.17 12.70 -29.62
C GLY A 228 39.78 13.11 -28.20
N LYS A 229 39.66 12.15 -27.28
CA LYS A 229 39.34 12.36 -25.87
C LYS A 229 40.59 12.15 -25.01
N ASP A 230 40.54 12.66 -23.78
CA ASP A 230 41.64 12.47 -22.84
C ASP A 230 41.78 10.97 -22.47
N PRO A 231 43.00 10.39 -22.47
CA PRO A 231 43.21 8.98 -22.14
C PRO A 231 42.74 8.59 -20.73
N SER A 232 42.64 9.54 -19.80
CA SER A 232 42.12 9.30 -18.44
C SER A 232 40.59 9.16 -18.40
N GLY A 233 39.89 9.44 -19.50
CA GLY A 233 38.42 9.41 -19.58
C GLY A 233 37.73 10.59 -18.88
N LYS A 234 38.49 11.63 -18.50
CA LYS A 234 37.99 12.81 -17.81
C LYS A 234 37.83 14.00 -18.74
N THR A 235 36.86 14.86 -18.46
CA THR A 235 36.65 16.14 -19.14
C THR A 235 36.30 17.22 -18.14
N ILE A 236 36.53 18.48 -18.51
CA ILE A 236 35.99 19.63 -17.77
C ILE A 236 34.49 19.66 -18.02
N LEU A 237 33.73 19.83 -16.95
CA LEU A 237 32.29 20.08 -16.98
C LEU A 237 32.02 21.52 -16.55
N TYR A 238 30.85 22.03 -16.90
CA TYR A 238 30.34 23.32 -16.46
C TYR A 238 29.07 23.11 -15.65
N ASP A 239 28.89 23.91 -14.59
CA ASP A 239 27.67 23.91 -13.80
C ASP A 239 26.54 24.57 -14.61
N GLY A 240 25.42 23.87 -14.81
CA GLY A 240 24.25 24.39 -15.52
C GLY A 240 23.62 25.61 -14.86
N ARG A 241 23.79 25.78 -13.54
CA ARG A 241 23.15 26.87 -12.78
C ARG A 241 23.95 28.17 -12.81
N THR A 242 25.28 28.07 -12.77
CA THR A 242 26.17 29.24 -12.70
C THR A 242 26.89 29.50 -14.03
N GLY A 243 27.07 28.47 -14.85
CA GLY A 243 27.90 28.49 -16.05
C GLY A 243 29.40 28.39 -15.78
N GLU A 244 29.82 28.30 -14.51
CA GLU A 244 31.23 28.20 -14.15
C GLU A 244 31.77 26.77 -14.36
N PRO A 245 33.05 26.62 -14.76
CA PRO A 245 33.67 25.30 -14.87
C PRO A 245 33.88 24.69 -13.48
N PHE A 246 33.72 23.37 -13.36
CA PHE A 246 34.11 22.64 -12.15
C PHE A 246 35.63 22.73 -11.94
N GLU A 247 36.06 22.79 -10.67
CA GLU A 247 37.48 22.91 -10.31
C GLU A 247 38.34 21.73 -10.80
N ASN A 248 37.77 20.52 -10.80
CA ASN A 248 38.47 19.28 -11.16
C ASN A 248 37.83 18.60 -12.38
N PRO A 249 38.63 17.99 -13.28
CA PRO A 249 38.10 17.16 -14.36
C PRO A 249 37.31 15.96 -13.84
N VAL A 250 36.17 15.69 -14.47
CA VAL A 250 35.21 14.65 -14.06
C VAL A 250 35.18 13.54 -15.11
N THR A 251 35.09 12.29 -14.68
CA THR A 251 34.89 11.15 -15.59
C THR A 251 33.49 11.21 -16.20
N VAL A 252 33.41 11.22 -17.54
CA VAL A 252 32.15 11.29 -18.28
C VAL A 252 32.18 10.25 -19.40
N GLY A 253 31.04 9.60 -19.63
CA GLY A 253 30.92 8.56 -20.65
C GLY A 253 29.54 7.93 -20.66
N TYR A 254 29.41 6.87 -21.44
CA TYR A 254 28.15 6.18 -21.63
C TYR A 254 28.17 4.88 -20.85
N MET A 255 27.20 4.73 -19.94
CA MET A 255 26.96 3.53 -19.16
C MET A 255 25.60 2.95 -19.52
N TYR A 256 25.48 1.64 -19.55
CA TYR A 256 24.19 0.96 -19.68
C TYR A 256 23.50 0.87 -18.32
N PHE A 257 22.36 1.53 -18.20
CA PHE A 257 21.60 1.64 -16.96
C PHE A 257 20.18 1.12 -17.15
N LEU A 258 19.67 0.40 -16.14
CA LEU A 258 18.42 -0.33 -16.19
C LEU A 258 17.41 0.28 -15.20
N LYS A 259 16.14 0.36 -15.60
CA LYS A 259 15.01 0.57 -14.70
C LYS A 259 14.60 -0.79 -14.14
N LEU A 260 14.61 -0.92 -12.81
CA LEU A 260 14.22 -2.16 -12.15
C LEU A 260 12.72 -2.20 -11.89
N HIS A 261 12.16 -3.40 -11.77
CA HIS A 261 10.78 -3.62 -11.31
C HIS A 261 10.67 -3.42 -9.78
N HIS A 262 11.01 -2.21 -9.35
CA HIS A 262 10.92 -1.73 -7.98
C HIS A 262 10.57 -0.24 -8.08
N LEU A 263 9.32 0.01 -8.42
CA LEU A 263 8.78 1.35 -8.62
C LEU A 263 8.23 1.88 -7.30
N VAL A 264 8.26 3.20 -7.14
CA VAL A 264 7.75 3.82 -5.91
C VAL A 264 6.24 3.68 -5.78
N ASP A 265 5.53 3.78 -6.91
CA ASP A 265 4.06 3.72 -6.96
C ASP A 265 3.52 2.39 -6.39
N ASP A 266 4.25 1.30 -6.61
CA ASP A 266 3.89 -0.01 -6.06
C ASP A 266 4.19 -0.14 -4.56
N LYS A 267 5.16 0.62 -4.04
CA LYS A 267 5.66 0.48 -2.67
C LYS A 267 5.03 1.42 -1.67
N MET A 268 4.48 2.54 -2.13
CA MET A 268 3.78 3.45 -1.24
C MET A 268 2.48 2.79 -0.78
N HIS A 269 2.28 2.77 0.53
CA HIS A 269 1.09 2.26 1.20
C HIS A 269 0.81 3.13 2.42
N ALA A 270 -0.46 3.50 2.58
CA ALA A 270 -0.93 4.26 3.72
C ALA A 270 -2.29 3.72 4.13
N ARG A 271 -2.54 3.67 5.43
CA ARG A 271 -3.78 3.20 6.02
C ARG A 271 -4.18 4.16 7.14
N SER A 272 -5.44 4.58 7.13
CA SER A 272 -6.10 5.22 8.27
C SER A 272 -6.85 4.15 9.08
N VAL A 273 -7.96 3.66 8.51
CA VAL A 273 -8.77 2.54 9.00
C VAL A 273 -8.85 1.50 7.89
N GLY A 274 -9.19 0.26 8.22
CA GLY A 274 -9.28 -0.82 7.24
C GLY A 274 -9.76 -2.12 7.89
N PRO A 275 -9.66 -3.25 7.18
CA PRO A 275 -10.13 -4.52 7.70
C PRO A 275 -9.26 -5.05 8.85
N TYR A 276 -9.88 -5.90 9.66
CA TYR A 276 -9.31 -6.53 10.85
C TYR A 276 -9.45 -8.05 10.76
N SER A 277 -8.53 -8.76 11.40
CA SER A 277 -8.61 -10.21 11.56
C SER A 277 -9.80 -10.59 12.46
N LEU A 278 -10.57 -11.60 12.05
CA LEU A 278 -11.70 -12.09 12.86
C LEU A 278 -11.27 -12.58 14.24
N VAL A 279 -10.13 -13.27 14.32
CA VAL A 279 -9.67 -13.92 15.55
C VAL A 279 -8.98 -12.94 16.47
N THR A 280 -7.96 -12.25 15.96
CA THR A 280 -7.08 -11.40 16.79
C THR A 280 -7.57 -9.96 16.88
N GLN A 281 -8.53 -9.56 16.05
CA GLN A 281 -9.02 -8.18 15.92
C GLN A 281 -7.94 -7.15 15.59
N GLN A 282 -6.76 -7.60 15.16
CA GLN A 282 -5.67 -6.74 14.69
C GLN A 282 -5.89 -6.33 13.23
N PRO A 283 -5.40 -5.15 12.82
CA PRO A 283 -5.28 -4.76 11.42
C PRO A 283 -4.70 -5.90 10.56
N LEU A 284 -5.35 -6.23 9.43
CA LEU A 284 -4.79 -7.20 8.49
C LEU A 284 -3.41 -6.79 7.98
N GLY A 285 -2.65 -7.74 7.45
CA GLY A 285 -1.32 -7.51 6.90
C GLY A 285 -1.34 -7.30 5.38
N GLY A 286 -0.37 -6.55 4.87
CA GLY A 286 -0.12 -6.46 3.42
C GLY A 286 -0.93 -5.39 2.69
N LYS A 287 -0.34 -4.86 1.61
CA LYS A 287 -0.93 -3.75 0.82
C LYS A 287 -2.24 -4.14 0.14
N ALA A 288 -2.33 -5.38 -0.39
CA ALA A 288 -3.50 -5.87 -1.12
C ALA A 288 -4.77 -5.90 -0.25
N GLN A 289 -4.63 -6.09 1.06
CA GLN A 289 -5.75 -6.16 2.02
C GLN A 289 -5.96 -4.84 2.77
N PHE A 290 -5.39 -3.73 2.29
CA PHE A 290 -5.36 -2.47 3.04
C PHE A 290 -4.82 -2.63 4.47
N GLY A 291 -3.77 -3.43 4.60
CA GLY A 291 -3.22 -3.84 5.87
C GLY A 291 -2.47 -2.76 6.64
N GLY A 292 -2.34 -2.93 7.95
CA GLY A 292 -1.52 -2.08 8.80
C GLY A 292 -0.03 -2.40 8.68
N GLN A 293 0.82 -1.46 9.12
CA GLN A 293 2.24 -1.73 9.28
C GLN A 293 2.46 -2.51 10.58
N ARG A 294 3.26 -3.58 10.54
CA ARG A 294 3.63 -4.32 11.74
C ARG A 294 4.53 -3.46 12.63
N PHE A 295 4.11 -3.27 13.86
CA PHE A 295 4.94 -2.73 14.94
C PHE A 295 5.52 -3.91 15.73
N GLY A 296 6.80 -4.20 15.54
CA GLY A 296 7.45 -5.38 16.09
C GLY A 296 8.02 -5.15 17.49
N GLU A 297 8.53 -6.24 18.09
CA GLU A 297 9.15 -6.21 19.40
C GLU A 297 10.34 -5.23 19.49
N MET A 298 11.12 -5.10 18.41
CA MET A 298 12.28 -4.21 18.36
C MET A 298 11.84 -2.75 18.39
N GLU A 299 10.72 -2.41 17.72
CA GLU A 299 10.15 -1.07 17.76
C GLU A 299 9.50 -0.75 19.11
N VAL A 300 8.92 -1.75 19.78
CA VAL A 300 8.43 -1.63 21.17
C VAL A 300 9.59 -1.25 22.10
N TRP A 301 10.70 -1.99 22.06
CA TRP A 301 11.88 -1.68 22.89
C TRP A 301 12.43 -0.28 22.63
N ALA A 302 12.34 0.20 21.39
CA ALA A 302 12.73 1.57 21.06
C ALA A 302 11.86 2.58 21.82
N LEU A 303 10.52 2.43 21.82
CA LEU A 303 9.62 3.34 22.55
C LEU A 303 9.77 3.23 24.07
N GLU A 304 10.01 2.03 24.60
CA GLU A 304 10.30 1.82 26.01
C GLU A 304 11.58 2.56 26.43
N ALA A 305 12.64 2.49 25.61
CA ALA A 305 13.89 3.19 25.88
C ALA A 305 13.73 4.72 25.87
N TYR A 306 12.82 5.26 25.07
CA TYR A 306 12.46 6.67 25.09
C TYR A 306 11.57 7.07 26.27
N GLY A 307 10.99 6.11 27.00
CA GLY A 307 9.98 6.38 28.03
C GLY A 307 8.65 6.87 27.44
N ALA A 308 8.36 6.55 26.18
CA ALA A 308 7.17 7.00 25.46
C ALA A 308 5.94 6.13 25.80
N ALA A 309 5.54 6.13 27.08
CA ALA A 309 4.49 5.24 27.61
C ALA A 309 3.14 5.40 26.89
N ASN A 310 2.66 6.63 26.73
CA ASN A 310 1.37 6.89 26.07
C ASN A 310 1.38 6.52 24.59
N THR A 311 2.48 6.80 23.87
CA THR A 311 2.64 6.41 22.45
C THR A 311 2.62 4.89 22.30
N LEU A 312 3.33 4.18 23.18
CA LEU A 312 3.36 2.72 23.15
C LEU A 312 1.99 2.13 23.48
N GLN A 313 1.31 2.66 24.51
CA GLN A 313 -0.04 2.24 24.88
C GLN A 313 -1.01 2.45 23.71
N GLU A 314 -0.99 3.62 23.07
CA GLU A 314 -1.84 3.95 21.93
C GLU A 314 -1.67 2.96 20.76
N ILE A 315 -0.41 2.61 20.42
CA ILE A 315 -0.09 1.66 19.35
C ILE A 315 -0.62 0.26 19.67
N LEU A 316 -0.49 -0.19 20.93
CA LEU A 316 -0.89 -1.52 21.36
C LEU A 316 -2.39 -1.66 21.66
N THR A 317 -3.17 -0.58 21.60
CA THR A 317 -4.60 -0.57 21.97
C THR A 317 -5.46 0.04 20.87
N VAL A 318 -5.76 1.34 20.95
CA VAL A 318 -6.72 2.07 20.10
C VAL A 318 -6.34 2.09 18.62
N LYS A 319 -5.06 1.88 18.28
CA LYS A 319 -4.58 1.75 16.88
C LYS A 319 -4.56 0.31 16.36
N SER A 320 -4.83 -0.67 17.22
CA SER A 320 -4.71 -2.10 16.93
C SER A 320 -6.03 -2.82 17.24
N ASP A 321 -6.12 -3.49 18.39
CA ASP A 321 -7.08 -4.52 18.73
C ASP A 321 -7.97 -4.15 19.94
N ASP A 322 -7.98 -2.89 20.36
CA ASP A 322 -9.04 -2.37 21.23
C ASP A 322 -10.28 -2.03 20.37
N ILE A 323 -11.23 -2.96 20.32
CA ILE A 323 -12.44 -2.88 19.47
C ILE A 323 -13.27 -1.64 19.78
N VAL A 324 -13.51 -1.36 21.06
CA VAL A 324 -14.34 -0.22 21.48
C VAL A 324 -13.51 1.06 21.43
N GLY A 325 -12.25 0.99 21.88
CA GLY A 325 -11.35 2.14 21.91
C GLY A 325 -11.06 2.70 20.52
N ARG A 326 -10.90 1.87 19.48
CA ARG A 326 -10.64 2.34 18.12
C ARG A 326 -11.82 3.10 17.51
N VAL A 327 -13.06 2.66 17.76
CA VAL A 327 -14.28 3.33 17.27
C VAL A 327 -14.44 4.68 17.98
N LYS A 328 -14.34 4.69 19.32
CA LYS A 328 -14.43 5.94 20.09
C LYS A 328 -13.28 6.90 19.77
N ALA A 329 -12.08 6.39 19.50
CA ALA A 329 -10.95 7.21 19.07
C ALA A 329 -11.22 7.88 17.71
N TYR A 330 -11.79 7.14 16.76
CA TYR A 330 -12.18 7.70 15.47
C TYR A 330 -13.24 8.80 15.64
N GLU A 331 -14.30 8.53 16.41
CA GLU A 331 -15.32 9.54 16.71
C GLU A 331 -14.74 10.79 17.38
N ALA A 332 -13.84 10.62 18.36
CA ALA A 332 -13.21 11.72 19.06
C ALA A 332 -12.38 12.59 18.11
N ILE A 333 -11.65 11.97 17.18
CA ILE A 333 -10.89 12.69 16.15
C ILE A 333 -11.83 13.50 15.24
N VAL A 334 -12.96 12.92 14.82
CA VAL A 334 -13.96 13.62 13.98
C VAL A 334 -14.61 14.78 14.75
N LYS A 335 -14.94 14.57 16.03
CA LYS A 335 -15.53 15.59 16.91
C LYS A 335 -14.52 16.65 17.40
N GLY A 336 -13.22 16.42 17.20
CA GLY A 336 -12.16 17.28 17.72
C GLY A 336 -12.01 17.21 19.25
N THR A 337 -12.50 16.16 19.89
CA THR A 337 -12.38 15.92 21.34
C THR A 337 -11.14 15.09 21.66
N ASN A 338 -10.78 15.02 22.95
CA ASN A 338 -9.66 14.19 23.38
C ASN A 338 -9.98 12.70 23.24
N ILE A 339 -8.98 11.92 22.82
CA ILE A 339 -9.09 10.47 22.71
C ILE A 339 -9.33 9.88 24.12
N PRO A 340 -10.35 9.02 24.30
CA PRO A 340 -10.65 8.42 25.59
C PRO A 340 -9.54 7.47 26.07
N ALA A 341 -9.60 7.11 27.35
CA ALA A 341 -8.66 6.15 27.92
C ALA A 341 -8.78 4.78 27.22
N PRO A 342 -7.64 4.16 26.84
CA PRO A 342 -7.65 2.84 26.21
C PRO A 342 -8.24 1.74 27.10
N GLY A 343 -8.93 0.79 26.48
CA GLY A 343 -9.48 -0.41 27.10
C GLY A 343 -8.48 -1.57 27.14
N VAL A 344 -9.03 -2.78 27.32
CA VAL A 344 -8.27 -4.03 27.31
C VAL A 344 -8.14 -4.54 25.88
N PRO A 345 -6.93 -4.81 25.36
CA PRO A 345 -6.72 -5.38 24.04
C PRO A 345 -7.44 -6.71 23.85
N GLU A 346 -8.04 -6.94 22.69
CA GLU A 346 -8.72 -8.20 22.41
C GLU A 346 -7.76 -9.39 22.37
N SER A 347 -6.53 -9.19 21.89
CA SER A 347 -5.51 -10.25 21.91
C SER A 347 -5.23 -10.78 23.32
N PHE A 348 -5.33 -9.94 24.35
CA PHE A 348 -5.19 -10.36 25.75
C PHE A 348 -6.38 -11.21 26.21
N LYS A 349 -7.60 -10.88 25.78
CA LYS A 349 -8.79 -11.70 26.06
C LYS A 349 -8.70 -13.06 25.39
N VAL A 350 -8.31 -13.09 24.11
CA VAL A 350 -8.07 -14.32 23.35
C VAL A 350 -7.03 -15.19 24.06
N LEU A 351 -5.91 -14.62 24.49
CA LEU A 351 -4.88 -15.33 25.25
C LEU A 351 -5.42 -15.99 26.53
N ILE A 352 -6.25 -15.28 27.31
CA ILE A 352 -6.88 -15.85 28.50
C ILE A 352 -7.74 -17.07 28.14
N LYS A 353 -8.54 -16.97 27.07
CA LYS A 353 -9.40 -18.06 26.61
C LYS A 353 -8.60 -19.26 26.10
N GLU A 354 -7.51 -19.01 25.37
CA GLU A 354 -6.59 -20.07 24.92
C GLU A 354 -5.97 -20.81 26.11
N LEU A 355 -5.53 -20.10 27.15
CA LEU A 355 -4.97 -20.72 28.35
C LEU A 355 -6.04 -21.47 29.17
N GLN A 356 -7.26 -20.94 29.27
CA GLN A 356 -8.40 -21.63 29.89
C GLN A 356 -8.78 -22.91 29.14
N SER A 357 -8.63 -22.95 27.82
CA SER A 357 -8.86 -24.16 27.01
C SER A 357 -7.89 -25.30 27.38
N LEU A 358 -6.70 -24.97 27.89
CA LEU A 358 -5.71 -25.90 28.40
C LEU A 358 -5.95 -26.30 29.87
N ALA A 359 -7.13 -25.99 30.41
CA ALA A 359 -7.49 -26.18 31.82
C ALA A 359 -6.61 -25.40 32.80
N LEU A 360 -6.05 -24.26 32.38
CA LEU A 360 -5.38 -23.31 33.26
C LEU A 360 -6.37 -22.22 33.67
N ASP A 361 -6.70 -22.14 34.97
CA ASP A 361 -7.58 -21.11 35.51
C ASP A 361 -6.82 -19.79 35.70
N ILE A 362 -7.00 -18.87 34.75
CA ILE A 362 -6.43 -17.52 34.78
C ILE A 362 -7.50 -16.52 35.19
N ARG A 363 -7.19 -15.74 36.22
CA ARG A 363 -8.06 -14.71 36.79
C ARG A 363 -7.31 -13.39 36.91
N VAL A 364 -7.97 -12.31 36.53
CA VAL A 364 -7.46 -10.95 36.75
C VAL A 364 -7.98 -10.47 38.10
N LEU A 365 -7.07 -10.02 38.96
CA LEU A 365 -7.39 -9.61 40.32
C LEU A 365 -7.16 -8.10 40.50
N ASP A 366 -8.04 -7.45 41.25
CA ASP A 366 -7.82 -6.12 41.80
C ASP A 366 -6.77 -6.16 42.94
N ALA A 367 -6.30 -4.99 43.37
CA ALA A 367 -5.49 -4.78 44.57
C ALA A 367 -6.10 -5.45 45.82
N ASN A 368 -7.43 -5.57 45.91
CA ASN A 368 -8.12 -6.26 47.02
C ASN A 368 -8.19 -7.79 46.86
N LYS A 369 -7.57 -8.35 45.81
CA LYS A 369 -7.64 -9.78 45.42
C LYS A 369 -9.05 -10.25 45.05
N GLU A 370 -9.92 -9.32 44.67
CA GLU A 370 -11.22 -9.64 44.10
C GLU A 370 -11.10 -9.83 42.60
N GLU A 371 -11.87 -10.77 42.06
CA GLU A 371 -11.82 -11.14 40.64
C GLU A 371 -12.52 -10.07 39.78
N ILE A 372 -11.77 -9.52 38.83
CA ILE A 372 -12.30 -8.61 37.82
C ILE A 372 -12.79 -9.47 36.66
N ILE A 373 -14.10 -9.47 36.45
CA ILE A 373 -14.72 -10.12 35.30
C ILE A 373 -14.46 -9.24 34.09
N ILE A 374 -13.52 -9.67 33.24
CA ILE A 374 -13.39 -9.12 31.89
C ILE A 374 -14.63 -9.57 31.13
N ARG A 375 -15.59 -8.66 30.94
CA ARG A 375 -16.80 -8.96 30.19
C ARG A 375 -16.44 -9.22 28.72
N GLU A 376 -17.06 -10.25 28.18
CA GLU A 376 -17.15 -10.46 26.73
C GLU A 376 -18.02 -9.32 26.19
N LEU A 377 -17.61 -8.73 25.07
CA LEU A 377 -18.44 -7.75 24.38
C LEU A 377 -19.55 -8.58 23.70
N ASP A 378 -20.71 -8.68 24.33
CA ASP A 378 -21.92 -9.16 23.66
C ASP A 378 -22.49 -8.03 22.79
N ASP A 379 -23.15 -8.37 21.68
CA ASP A 379 -23.70 -7.40 20.71
C ASP A 379 -24.62 -6.34 21.34
N GLU A 380 -25.24 -6.64 22.49
CA GLU A 380 -26.11 -5.71 23.24
C GLU A 380 -25.32 -4.63 24.02
N ASP A 381 -24.05 -4.84 24.33
CA ASP A 381 -23.22 -3.90 25.09
C ASP A 381 -22.71 -2.72 24.23
N PHE A 382 -22.72 -2.85 22.90
CA PHE A 382 -22.39 -1.74 21.98
C PHE A 382 -23.43 -0.61 22.07
N GLU A 383 -24.71 -0.94 22.28
CA GLU A 383 -25.81 0.04 22.41
C GLU A 383 -25.86 0.71 23.81
N MET A 384 -25.52 -0.03 24.86
CA MET A 384 -25.61 0.47 26.24
C MET A 384 -24.49 1.44 26.63
N ASP A 385 -23.29 1.33 26.05
CA ASP A 385 -22.15 2.16 26.43
C ASP A 385 -22.22 3.58 25.81
N ILE A 386 -22.89 3.74 24.66
CA ILE A 386 -23.18 5.04 24.03
C ILE A 386 -24.21 5.84 24.86
N THR A 387 -25.22 5.15 25.40
CA THR A 387 -26.29 5.77 26.19
C THR A 387 -25.90 6.07 27.64
N SER A 388 -24.84 5.43 28.17
CA SER A 388 -24.36 5.67 29.53
C SER A 388 -23.19 6.66 29.60
N GLY A 389 -22.39 6.82 28.53
CA GLY A 389 -21.38 7.88 28.43
C GLY A 389 -21.97 9.30 28.52
N SER A 390 -23.13 9.54 27.88
CA SER A 390 -23.84 10.82 27.94
C SER A 390 -24.34 11.20 29.34
N ARG A 391 -24.51 10.24 30.26
CA ARG A 391 -24.92 10.50 31.66
C ARG A 391 -23.77 10.74 32.63
N GLN A 392 -22.55 10.35 32.28
CA GLN A 392 -21.37 10.61 33.10
C GLN A 392 -20.69 11.94 32.76
N GLU A 393 -20.78 12.39 31.50
CA GLU A 393 -20.28 13.72 31.10
C GLU A 393 -21.08 14.87 31.76
N GLU A 394 -22.40 14.75 31.91
CA GLU A 394 -23.23 15.77 32.59
C GLU A 394 -22.88 15.98 34.08
N LYS A 395 -22.22 15.02 34.74
CA LYS A 395 -21.80 15.16 36.15
C LYS A 395 -20.40 15.75 36.34
N ALA A 396 -19.56 15.73 35.31
CA ALA A 396 -18.22 16.29 35.38
C ALA A 396 -18.20 17.80 35.07
N GLU A 397 -19.18 18.30 34.31
CA GLU A 397 -19.25 19.72 33.91
C GLU A 397 -19.80 20.67 35.01
N GLU A 398 -20.47 20.17 36.06
CA GLU A 398 -20.99 21.03 37.14
C GLU A 398 -19.94 21.48 38.19
N GLU A 399 -18.74 20.91 38.22
CA GLU A 399 -17.70 21.28 39.20
C GLU A 399 -16.58 22.20 38.68
N GLU A 400 -16.50 22.50 37.37
CA GLU A 400 -15.44 23.36 36.80
C GLU A 400 -15.90 24.69 36.17
N THR A 401 -17.18 25.05 36.22
CA THR A 401 -17.65 26.37 35.74
C THR A 401 -17.78 27.41 36.87
N MET A 402 -16.67 27.71 37.54
CA MET A 402 -16.48 28.99 38.25
C MET A 402 -15.06 29.50 38.01
N ASP A 403 -14.71 29.76 36.75
CA ASP A 403 -13.96 30.96 36.37
C ASP A 403 -13.79 31.01 34.84
N VAL A 404 -13.73 32.24 34.32
CA VAL A 404 -13.54 32.62 32.92
C VAL A 404 -14.81 32.64 32.06
N ALA A 405 -15.60 33.69 32.29
CA ALA A 405 -16.51 34.22 31.28
C ALA A 405 -15.72 35.03 30.21
N ILE A 406 -16.23 34.95 28.98
CA ILE A 406 -16.05 35.86 27.82
C ILE A 406 -14.81 35.58 26.93
N ALA A 407 -15.03 34.95 25.76
CA ALA A 407 -14.89 35.62 24.45
C ALA A 407 -15.16 34.66 23.27
N ASP A 408 -15.88 35.20 22.29
CA ASP A 408 -15.93 34.90 20.85
C ASP A 408 -16.61 33.63 20.32
N GLN A 409 -17.84 33.87 19.84
CA GLN A 409 -18.50 33.17 18.74
C GLN A 409 -17.79 33.51 17.42
N GLU A 410 -17.48 32.50 16.60
CA GLU A 410 -17.99 32.33 15.22
C GLU A 410 -17.21 31.28 14.42
N ALA A 411 -17.95 30.60 13.52
CA ALA A 411 -17.55 29.81 12.37
C ALA A 411 -17.21 28.32 12.57
N ALA A 412 -18.24 27.48 12.49
CA ALA A 412 -18.14 26.13 11.92
C ALA A 412 -18.93 26.11 10.60
N ALA A 413 -18.27 25.71 9.53
CA ALA A 413 -18.86 25.48 8.21
C ALA A 413 -19.03 23.97 8.02
N ASP A 414 -20.23 23.57 7.60
CA ASP A 414 -20.62 22.18 7.34
C ASP A 414 -19.74 21.55 6.25
N VAL A 415 -19.21 20.35 6.53
CA VAL A 415 -18.64 19.44 5.53
C VAL A 415 -19.24 18.07 5.79
N ASP A 416 -20.30 17.74 5.05
CA ASP A 416 -20.86 16.38 4.97
C ASP A 416 -19.91 15.49 4.18
N MET A 417 -19.44 14.40 4.80
CA MET A 417 -18.88 13.23 4.11
C MET A 417 -19.39 11.97 4.80
N ASP A 418 -20.34 11.31 4.13
CA ASP A 418 -20.79 9.96 4.48
C ASP A 418 -19.73 8.95 4.02
N VAL A 419 -19.19 8.18 4.96
CA VAL A 419 -18.36 6.99 4.68
C VAL A 419 -19.03 5.80 5.34
N ASP A 420 -19.64 4.96 4.52
CA ASP A 420 -20.34 3.74 4.92
C ASP A 420 -19.32 2.67 5.36
N PHE A 421 -19.46 2.19 6.60
CA PHE A 421 -18.61 1.17 7.21
C PHE A 421 -19.46 -0.09 7.43
N SER A 422 -19.64 -0.86 6.37
CA SER A 422 -20.07 -2.26 6.49
C SER A 422 -19.19 -3.12 5.58
N MET A 423 -18.47 -4.07 6.17
CA MET A 423 -17.91 -5.25 5.49
C MET A 423 -18.18 -6.46 6.37
N ASP A 424 -18.88 -7.45 5.81
CA ASP A 424 -19.34 -8.64 6.53
C ASP A 424 -18.38 -9.82 6.44
N MET A 425 -18.51 -10.69 7.43
CA MET A 425 -17.76 -11.91 7.75
C MET A 425 -17.71 -12.97 6.63
N ASP A 426 -18.60 -12.93 5.64
CA ASP A 426 -18.78 -14.02 4.67
C ASP A 426 -17.75 -14.03 3.51
N GLU A 427 -16.98 -12.95 3.32
CA GLU A 427 -15.90 -12.93 2.32
C GLU A 427 -14.63 -13.70 2.74
N LEU A 428 -14.54 -14.14 4.00
CA LEU A 428 -13.34 -14.78 4.55
C LEU A 428 -13.34 -16.31 4.41
N ASP A 429 -14.50 -16.95 4.31
CA ASP A 429 -14.61 -18.42 4.22
C ASP A 429 -14.22 -18.98 2.84
N ALA A 430 -14.07 -18.13 1.82
CA ALA A 430 -13.74 -18.58 0.46
C ALA A 430 -12.23 -18.73 0.19
N PHE A 431 -11.36 -18.23 1.08
CA PHE A 431 -9.91 -18.15 0.84
C PHE A 431 -9.05 -19.06 1.73
N ASP A 432 -9.64 -19.72 2.72
CA ASP A 432 -8.90 -20.54 3.70
C ASP A 432 -8.57 -21.97 3.23
N MET A 433 -8.87 -22.31 1.97
CA MET A 433 -8.67 -23.67 1.43
C MET A 433 -7.29 -23.94 0.79
N ASP A 434 -6.39 -22.95 0.67
CA ASP A 434 -5.11 -23.14 -0.06
C ASP A 434 -3.83 -23.06 0.80
N LEU A 435 -3.96 -23.10 2.13
CA LEU A 435 -2.82 -23.09 3.07
C LEU A 435 -2.21 -24.48 3.34
N GLY A 436 -2.60 -25.50 2.57
CA GLY A 436 -2.27 -26.91 2.84
C GLY A 436 -0.92 -27.42 2.34
N ASP A 437 -0.24 -26.74 1.40
CA ASP A 437 0.82 -27.39 0.60
C ASP A 437 2.25 -26.81 0.71
N ASP A 438 2.51 -25.84 1.60
CA ASP A 438 3.86 -25.21 1.70
C ASP A 438 4.60 -25.42 3.04
N LEU A 439 4.19 -26.40 3.85
CA LEU A 439 4.91 -26.81 5.08
C LEU A 439 5.81 -28.05 4.89
N GLY A 440 6.26 -28.27 3.67
CA GLY A 440 6.91 -29.52 3.23
C GLY A 440 8.41 -29.47 2.95
N SER A 441 9.21 -28.56 3.54
CA SER A 441 10.68 -28.72 3.56
C SER A 441 11.38 -27.78 4.54
N MET A 442 11.43 -28.16 5.82
CA MET A 442 12.46 -27.67 6.74
C MET A 442 13.34 -28.86 7.12
N ASP A 443 14.50 -28.94 6.47
CA ASP A 443 15.58 -29.85 6.81
C ASP A 443 16.05 -29.57 8.26
N LEU A 444 15.68 -30.48 9.15
CA LEU A 444 16.26 -30.60 10.49
C LEU A 444 17.53 -31.45 10.36
N ASP A 445 18.68 -30.82 10.20
CA ASP A 445 19.98 -31.44 10.50
C ASP A 445 21.06 -30.38 10.75
N SER A 446 21.24 -30.01 12.02
CA SER A 446 22.54 -29.59 12.54
C SER A 446 22.61 -29.87 14.04
N SER A 447 22.86 -31.14 14.38
CA SER A 447 23.42 -31.50 15.67
C SER A 447 24.88 -31.05 15.71
N ASP A 448 25.17 -30.03 16.52
CA ASP A 448 26.52 -29.63 16.90
C ASP A 448 27.11 -30.69 17.85
N PRO A 449 28.32 -31.23 17.61
CA PRO A 449 29.13 -31.78 18.68
C PRO A 449 30.21 -30.77 19.05
N MET A 450 30.18 -30.36 20.32
CA MET A 450 31.40 -29.94 21.00
C MET A 450 32.47 -31.02 20.83
N ASP A 451 33.71 -30.62 20.55
CA ASP A 451 34.87 -31.05 21.34
C ASP A 451 36.14 -30.28 20.99
N GLU A 452 36.98 -30.27 22.02
CA GLU A 452 38.30 -29.69 22.27
C GLU A 452 39.37 -29.95 21.20
N GLU A 453 40.13 -28.91 20.82
CA GLU A 453 41.58 -28.71 21.10
C GLU A 453 42.07 -27.35 20.55
#